data_AF-A0A063KVI9-F1
#
_entry.id   AF-A0A063KVI9-F1
#
_cell.length_a   1.000
_cell.length_b   1.000
_cell.length_c   1.000
_cell.angle_alpha   90.00
_cell.angle_beta   90.00
_cell.angle_gamma   90.00
#
_symmetry.space_group_name_H-M   'P 1'
#
loop_
_entity.id
_entity.type
_entity.pdbx_description
1 polymer ?
#
loop_
_entity_poly.entity_id
_entity_poly.type
_entity_poly.pdbx_seq_one_letter_code
_entity_poly.pdbx_strand_id
1 'polypeptide(L)'
;MNTNQSVLLKSLQIVKPNFHAFTARFHRKLAESGIVMNYPTANQFNEKSYTFYCVLERIIKHLDNPSSVTPFLTHYLEHLNKRNIQQTDIKILCDIFYATLEAHLGQHFCLQSQTAWQEFLTFFENCTNSSLFNISNVISLQQRISKTKNNTN
;
A
#
# COMPACT_ATOMS: atom_id res chain seq x y z
N MET A 1 16.21 -13.46 0.14
CA MET A 1 14.88 -12.91 0.52
C MET A 1 15.08 -11.47 0.91
N ASN A 2 14.31 -10.55 0.30
CA ASN A 2 14.45 -9.12 0.55
C ASN A 2 14.06 -8.84 2.02
N THR A 3 14.98 -8.30 2.83
CA THR A 3 14.81 -8.16 4.29
C THR A 3 13.51 -7.41 4.65
N ASN A 4 13.13 -6.43 3.81
CA ASN A 4 11.93 -5.63 4.00
C ASN A 4 10.64 -6.43 3.75
N GLN A 5 10.64 -7.39 2.83
CA GLN A 5 9.49 -8.24 2.55
C GLN A 5 9.11 -9.11 3.77
N SER A 6 10.10 -9.72 4.42
CA SER A 6 9.85 -10.53 5.62
C SER A 6 9.27 -9.69 6.77
N VAL A 7 9.77 -8.46 6.94
CA VAL A 7 9.31 -7.52 7.96
C VAL A 7 7.87 -7.06 7.71
N LEU A 8 7.52 -6.75 6.45
CA LEU A 8 6.16 -6.38 6.04
C LEU A 8 5.17 -7.54 6.28
N LEU A 9 5.54 -8.77 5.90
CA LEU A 9 4.71 -9.95 6.13
C LEU A 9 4.52 -10.26 7.62
N LYS A 10 5.57 -10.14 8.43
CA LYS A 10 5.46 -10.29 9.89
C LYS A 10 4.50 -9.26 10.49
N SER A 11 4.58 -8.02 10.03
CA SER A 11 3.65 -6.96 10.46
C SER A 11 2.21 -7.33 10.14
N LEU A 12 1.94 -7.86 8.93
CA LEU A 12 0.59 -8.33 8.58
C LEU A 12 0.10 -9.50 9.43
N GLN A 13 0.96 -10.46 9.76
CA GLN A 13 0.57 -11.58 10.62
C GLN A 13 0.18 -11.12 12.03
N ILE A 14 0.79 -10.05 12.54
CA ILE A 14 0.42 -9.45 13.84
C ILE A 14 -0.95 -8.78 13.76
N VAL A 15 -1.25 -8.06 12.67
CA VAL A 15 -2.54 -7.37 12.50
C VAL A 15 -3.67 -8.35 12.11
N LYS A 16 -3.35 -9.47 11.45
CA LYS A 16 -4.31 -10.43 10.89
C LYS A 16 -5.45 -10.85 11.85
N PRO A 17 -5.20 -11.22 13.12
CA PRO A 17 -6.26 -11.64 14.04
C PRO A 17 -7.32 -10.54 14.28
N ASN A 18 -6.93 -9.27 14.18
CA ASN A 18 -7.78 -8.11 14.41
C ASN A 18 -7.92 -7.23 13.16
N PHE A 19 -7.79 -7.81 11.96
CA PHE A 19 -7.77 -7.04 10.71
C PHE A 19 -9.11 -6.32 10.43
N HIS A 20 -10.22 -6.84 10.97
CA HIS A 20 -11.51 -6.13 10.95
C HIS A 20 -11.47 -4.83 11.76
N ALA A 21 -10.86 -4.84 12.96
CA ALA A 21 -10.67 -3.62 13.75
C ALA A 21 -9.72 -2.63 13.05
N PHE A 22 -8.68 -3.16 12.39
CA PHE A 22 -7.78 -2.36 11.55
C PHE A 22 -8.53 -1.62 10.46
N THR A 23 -9.32 -2.35 9.67
CA THR A 23 -10.08 -1.78 8.54
C THR A 23 -11.17 -0.81 8.99
N ALA A 24 -11.85 -1.08 10.11
CA ALA A 24 -12.80 -0.14 10.70
C ALA A 24 -12.14 1.17 11.15
N ARG A 25 -10.97 1.10 11.79
CA ARG A 25 -10.21 2.28 12.23
C ARG A 25 -9.66 3.07 11.04
N PHE A 26 -9.17 2.37 10.01
CA PHE A 26 -8.73 2.96 8.76
C PHE A 26 -9.87 3.75 8.09
N HIS A 27 -11.05 3.14 7.97
CA HIS A 27 -12.25 3.80 7.41
C HIS A 27 -12.66 5.04 8.19
N ARG A 28 -12.67 4.97 9.53
CA ARG A 28 -12.98 6.12 10.37
C ARG A 28 -12.00 7.28 10.15
N LYS A 29 -10.70 7.00 10.09
CA LYS A 29 -9.68 8.01 9.80
C LYS A 29 -9.82 8.61 8.40
N LEU A 30 -10.27 7.83 7.41
CA LEU A 30 -10.58 8.34 6.07
C LEU A 30 -11.76 9.33 6.09
N ALA A 31 -12.80 9.04 6.88
CA ALA A 31 -13.91 9.96 7.04
C ALA A 31 -13.50 11.28 7.71
N GLU A 32 -12.44 11.27 8.53
CA GLU A 32 -11.92 12.44 9.24
C GLU A 32 -10.87 13.23 8.42
N SER A 33 -10.37 12.70 7.29
CA SER A 33 -9.19 13.24 6.60
C SER A 33 -9.46 14.22 5.46
N GLY A 34 -10.72 14.49 5.14
CA GLY A 34 -11.11 15.36 4.04
C GLY A 34 -10.81 14.76 2.65
N ILE A 35 -10.68 13.44 2.55
CA ILE A 35 -10.52 12.75 1.26
C ILE A 35 -11.73 13.00 0.37
N VAL A 36 -11.50 13.30 -0.91
CA VAL A 36 -12.58 13.68 -1.85
C VAL A 36 -13.00 12.55 -2.79
N MET A 37 -12.17 11.50 -2.93
CA MET A 37 -12.51 10.33 -3.73
C MET A 37 -13.74 9.58 -3.19
N ASN A 38 -14.44 8.87 -4.07
CA ASN A 38 -15.53 7.99 -3.67
C ASN A 38 -15.00 6.67 -3.08
N TYR A 39 -15.04 6.51 -1.77
CA TYR A 39 -14.67 5.25 -1.09
C TYR A 39 -15.90 4.49 -0.56
N PRO A 40 -15.81 3.16 -0.36
CA PRO A 40 -16.94 2.35 0.14
C PRO A 40 -17.44 2.81 1.51
N THR A 41 -18.72 2.54 1.81
CA THR A 41 -19.27 2.75 3.16
C THR A 41 -18.61 1.83 4.18
N ALA A 42 -18.73 2.12 5.48
CA ALA A 42 -18.13 1.30 6.53
C ALA A 42 -18.56 -0.18 6.44
N ASN A 43 -19.84 -0.43 6.13
CA ASN A 43 -20.37 -1.79 5.96
C ASN A 43 -19.73 -2.51 4.75
N GLN A 44 -19.65 -1.83 3.60
CA GLN A 44 -18.99 -2.38 2.42
C GLN A 44 -17.50 -2.61 2.63
N PHE A 45 -16.85 -1.77 3.43
CA PHE A 45 -15.44 -1.90 3.77
C PHE A 45 -15.21 -3.12 4.69
N ASN A 46 -16.10 -3.33 5.67
CA ASN A 46 -16.07 -4.48 6.58
C ASN A 46 -16.29 -5.82 5.85
N GLU A 47 -17.23 -5.87 4.91
CA GLU A 47 -17.47 -7.07 4.08
C GLU A 47 -16.22 -7.44 3.25
N LYS A 48 -15.43 -6.45 2.87
CA LYS A 48 -14.23 -6.62 2.04
C LYS A 48 -12.93 -6.66 2.84
N SER A 49 -12.96 -6.59 4.18
CA SER A 49 -11.75 -6.55 5.01
C SER A 49 -10.81 -7.73 4.74
N TYR A 50 -11.36 -8.94 4.63
CA TYR A 50 -10.55 -10.13 4.36
C TYR A 50 -9.95 -10.11 2.95
N THR A 51 -10.74 -9.71 1.95
CA THR A 51 -10.23 -9.52 0.58
C THR A 51 -9.11 -8.49 0.55
N PHE A 52 -9.26 -7.38 1.28
CA PHE A 52 -8.21 -6.35 1.39
C PHE A 52 -6.93 -6.92 2.02
N TYR A 53 -7.04 -7.72 3.09
CA TYR A 53 -5.89 -8.44 3.64
C TYR A 53 -5.20 -9.32 2.60
N CYS A 54 -5.96 -10.16 1.88
CA CYS A 54 -5.41 -11.08 0.89
C CYS A 54 -4.70 -10.35 -0.25
N VAL A 55 -5.26 -9.22 -0.72
CA VAL A 55 -4.67 -8.37 -1.75
C VAL A 55 -3.35 -7.79 -1.27
N LEU A 56 -3.33 -7.22 -0.07
CA LEU A 56 -2.14 -6.63 0.53
C LEU A 56 -1.04 -7.67 0.77
N GLU A 57 -1.39 -8.83 1.32
CA GLU A 57 -0.47 -9.95 1.55
C GLU A 57 0.12 -10.44 0.22
N ARG A 58 -0.69 -10.55 -0.83
CA ARG A 58 -0.25 -10.97 -2.17
C ARG A 58 0.70 -9.97 -2.80
N ILE A 59 0.42 -8.67 -2.71
CA ILE A 59 1.32 -7.62 -3.19
C ILE A 59 2.68 -7.74 -2.49
N ILE A 60 2.69 -7.85 -1.17
CA ILE A 60 3.92 -7.96 -0.39
C ILE A 60 4.68 -9.26 -0.72
N LYS A 61 3.99 -10.40 -0.86
CA LYS A 61 4.58 -11.69 -1.24
C LYS A 61 5.28 -11.68 -2.61
N HIS A 62 4.94 -10.75 -3.48
CA HIS A 62 5.52 -10.66 -4.83
C HIS A 62 6.33 -9.37 -5.05
N LEU A 63 6.63 -8.60 -4.01
CA LEU A 63 7.44 -7.37 -4.10
C LEU A 63 8.81 -7.56 -4.76
N ASP A 64 9.38 -8.75 -4.60
CA ASP A 64 10.64 -9.18 -5.21
C ASP A 64 10.53 -9.47 -6.72
N ASN A 65 9.30 -9.61 -7.23
CA ASN A 65 9.01 -9.76 -8.66
C ASN A 65 8.05 -8.65 -9.14
N PRO A 66 8.58 -7.43 -9.42
CA PRO A 66 7.78 -6.30 -9.87
C PRO A 66 6.94 -6.61 -11.11
N SER A 67 7.41 -7.48 -12.01
CA SER A 67 6.69 -7.90 -13.21
C SER A 67 5.39 -8.65 -12.90
N SER A 68 5.32 -9.35 -11.75
CA SER A 68 4.09 -10.04 -11.31
C SER A 68 3.14 -9.12 -10.55
N VAL A 69 3.67 -8.08 -9.89
CA VAL A 69 2.88 -7.15 -9.07
C VAL A 69 2.28 -6.02 -9.92
N THR A 70 2.99 -5.57 -10.96
CA THR A 70 2.57 -4.42 -11.77
C THR A 70 1.21 -4.63 -12.43
N PRO A 71 0.92 -5.73 -13.14
CA PRO A 71 -0.40 -5.93 -13.76
C PRO A 71 -1.53 -6.01 -12.74
N PHE A 72 -1.24 -6.60 -11.57
CA PHE A 72 -2.20 -6.70 -10.48
C PHE A 72 -2.51 -5.31 -9.90
N LEU A 73 -1.48 -4.52 -9.60
CA LEU A 73 -1.64 -3.13 -9.16
C LEU A 73 -2.43 -2.33 -10.20
N THR A 74 -2.05 -2.37 -11.48
CA THR A 74 -2.76 -1.67 -12.55
C THR A 74 -4.25 -2.00 -12.58
N HIS A 75 -4.63 -3.27 -12.41
CA HIS A 75 -6.05 -3.65 -12.33
C HIS A 75 -6.77 -2.98 -11.15
N TYR A 76 -6.17 -2.97 -9.94
CA TYR A 76 -6.78 -2.28 -8.79
C TYR A 76 -6.82 -0.76 -8.99
N LEU A 77 -5.79 -0.19 -9.63
CA LEU A 77 -5.71 1.24 -9.93
C LEU A 77 -6.78 1.65 -10.95
N GLU A 78 -7.09 0.84 -11.96
CA GLU A 78 -8.20 1.08 -12.89
C GLU A 78 -9.56 1.15 -12.16
N HIS A 79 -9.77 0.32 -11.15
CA HIS A 79 -10.97 0.40 -10.30
C HIS A 79 -10.98 1.65 -9.40
N LEU A 80 -9.81 2.16 -9.00
CA LEU A 80 -9.68 3.42 -8.27
C LEU A 80 -9.90 4.64 -9.16
N ASN A 81 -9.47 4.61 -10.42
CA ASN A 81 -9.68 5.70 -11.38
C ASN A 81 -11.18 5.98 -11.60
N LYS A 82 -12.01 4.93 -11.59
CA LYS A 82 -13.48 5.02 -11.66
C LYS A 82 -14.13 5.73 -10.47
N ARG A 83 -13.36 6.14 -9.45
CA ARG A 83 -13.84 6.74 -8.20
C ARG A 83 -13.49 8.22 -8.04
N ASN A 84 -13.14 8.93 -9.13
CA ASN A 84 -12.76 10.35 -9.15
C ASN A 84 -11.60 10.67 -8.20
N ILE A 85 -10.59 9.81 -8.19
CA ILE A 85 -9.45 9.94 -7.29
C ILE A 85 -8.54 11.11 -7.72
N GLN A 86 -8.16 11.96 -6.77
CA GLN A 86 -7.18 13.03 -6.97
C GLN A 86 -5.80 12.58 -6.49
N GLN A 87 -4.75 13.24 -6.97
CA GLN A 87 -3.38 12.93 -6.56
C GLN A 87 -3.19 13.09 -5.05
N THR A 88 -3.82 14.12 -4.46
CA THR A 88 -3.80 14.37 -3.01
C THR A 88 -4.44 13.25 -2.21
N ASP A 89 -5.45 12.57 -2.77
CA ASP A 89 -6.12 11.45 -2.11
C ASP A 89 -5.18 10.24 -1.94
N ILE A 90 -4.26 10.01 -2.89
CA ILE A 90 -3.29 8.90 -2.82
C ILE A 90 -2.39 9.05 -1.60
N LYS A 91 -1.89 10.27 -1.38
CA LYS A 91 -1.05 10.59 -0.24
C LYS A 91 -1.84 10.43 1.06
N ILE A 92 -3.05 10.98 1.13
CA ILE A 92 -3.95 10.85 2.29
C ILE A 92 -4.21 9.38 2.63
N LEU A 93 -4.47 8.52 1.62
CA LEU A 93 -4.66 7.08 1.81
C LEU A 93 -3.42 6.42 2.45
N CYS A 94 -2.23 6.72 1.93
CA CYS A 94 -0.97 6.16 2.43
C CYS A 94 -0.67 6.61 3.86
N ASP A 95 -0.84 7.91 4.15
CA ASP A 95 -0.60 8.49 5.47
C ASP A 95 -1.54 7.90 6.53
N ILE A 96 -2.83 7.76 6.20
CA ILE A 96 -3.81 7.16 7.10
C ILE A 96 -3.55 5.68 7.30
N PHE A 97 -3.14 4.96 6.25
CA PHE A 97 -2.81 3.56 6.35
C PHE A 97 -1.60 3.35 7.28
N TYR A 98 -0.56 4.17 7.13
CA TYR A 98 0.60 4.17 8.01
C TYR A 98 0.23 4.46 9.46
N ALA A 99 -0.52 5.54 9.72
CA ALA A 99 -0.98 5.89 11.06
C ALA A 99 -1.89 4.81 11.68
N THR A 100 -2.63 4.07 10.87
CA THR A 100 -3.45 2.95 11.34
C THR A 100 -2.60 1.73 11.68
N LEU A 101 -1.55 1.46 10.91
CA LEU A 101 -0.57 0.40 11.18
C LEU A 101 0.18 0.67 12.48
N GLU A 102 0.72 1.87 12.63
CA GLU A 102 1.43 2.30 13.85
C GLU A 102 0.60 2.03 15.10
N ALA A 103 -0.67 2.42 15.06
CA ALA A 103 -1.54 2.31 16.21
C ALA A 103 -2.06 0.88 16.49
N HIS A 104 -1.93 -0.06 15.55
CA HIS A 104 -2.27 -1.48 15.75
C HIS A 104 -1.06 -2.34 16.09
N LEU A 105 0.09 -2.04 15.49
CA LEU A 105 1.34 -2.73 15.78
C LEU A 105 1.91 -2.30 17.13
N GLY A 106 1.69 -1.04 17.53
CA GLY A 106 2.11 -0.52 18.83
C GLY A 106 3.59 -0.82 19.11
N GLN A 107 3.86 -1.56 20.17
CA GLN A 107 5.22 -1.94 20.56
C GLN A 107 5.94 -2.83 19.53
N HIS A 108 5.20 -3.51 18.65
CA HIS A 108 5.78 -4.30 17.54
C HIS A 108 6.18 -3.43 16.35
N PHE A 109 5.88 -2.14 16.34
CA PHE A 109 6.24 -1.22 15.27
C PHE A 109 7.66 -0.67 15.46
N CYS A 110 8.65 -1.55 15.39
CA CYS A 110 10.06 -1.18 15.51
C CYS A 110 10.55 -0.34 14.33
N LEU A 111 11.70 0.32 14.47
CA LEU A 111 12.31 1.16 13.44
C LEU A 111 12.42 0.44 12.08
N GLN A 112 12.80 -0.84 12.09
CA GLN A 112 12.90 -1.64 10.87
C GLN A 112 11.53 -1.80 10.17
N SER A 113 10.46 -2.01 10.92
CA SER A 113 9.10 -2.09 10.38
C SER A 113 8.63 -0.73 9.86
N GLN A 114 8.90 0.34 10.61
CA GLN A 114 8.59 1.71 10.21
C GLN A 114 9.22 2.05 8.85
N THR A 115 10.53 1.83 8.70
CA THR A 115 11.25 2.09 7.45
C THR A 115 10.71 1.23 6.31
N ALA A 116 10.50 -0.07 6.54
CA ALA A 116 9.98 -0.97 5.51
C ALA A 116 8.59 -0.55 5.01
N TRP A 117 7.69 -0.13 5.92
CA TRP A 117 6.36 0.37 5.54
C TRP A 117 6.40 1.73 4.84
N GLN A 118 7.27 2.65 5.26
CA GLN A 118 7.44 3.94 4.58
C GLN A 118 7.96 3.76 3.14
N GLU A 119 8.96 2.89 2.94
CA GLU A 119 9.47 2.58 1.61
C GLU A 119 8.41 1.93 0.72
N PHE A 120 7.64 0.99 1.28
CA PHE A 120 6.55 0.33 0.57
C PHE A 120 5.44 1.31 0.16
N LEU A 121 5.00 2.18 1.06
CA LEU A 121 3.96 3.16 0.78
C LEU A 121 4.43 4.23 -0.20
N THR A 122 5.68 4.69 -0.08
CA THR A 122 6.29 5.60 -1.06
C THR A 122 6.35 4.95 -2.45
N PHE A 123 6.69 3.66 -2.52
CA PHE A 123 6.65 2.92 -3.78
C PHE A 123 5.22 2.83 -4.35
N PHE A 124 4.25 2.50 -3.50
CA PHE A 124 2.84 2.42 -3.90
C PHE A 124 2.29 3.76 -4.38
N GLU A 125 2.56 4.85 -3.66
CA GLU A 125 2.16 6.22 -4.04
C GLU A 125 2.75 6.59 -5.40
N ASN A 126 4.05 6.36 -5.61
CA ASN A 126 4.71 6.66 -6.88
C ASN A 126 4.17 5.83 -8.05
N CYS A 127 3.93 4.54 -7.83
CA CYS A 127 3.35 3.65 -8.85
C CYS A 127 1.93 4.10 -9.22
N THR A 128 1.12 4.45 -8.21
CA THR A 128 -0.24 4.94 -8.38
C THR A 128 -0.26 6.27 -9.12
N ASN A 129 0.57 7.22 -8.72
CA ASN A 129 0.67 8.53 -9.36
C ASN A 129 1.14 8.44 -10.81
N SER A 130 2.11 7.57 -11.08
CA SER A 130 2.60 7.33 -12.44
C SER A 130 1.52 6.69 -13.32
N SER A 131 0.76 5.72 -12.79
CA SER A 131 -0.25 4.99 -13.56
C SER A 131 -1.57 5.75 -13.76
N LEU A 132 -1.97 6.62 -12.81
CA LEU A 132 -3.25 7.32 -12.85
C LEU A 132 -3.14 8.74 -13.39
N PHE A 133 -2.04 9.44 -13.11
CA PHE A 133 -1.90 10.86 -13.45
C PHE A 133 -0.78 11.15 -14.46
N ASN A 134 -0.04 10.12 -14.92
CA ASN A 134 1.15 10.28 -15.78
C ASN A 134 2.22 11.23 -15.19
N ILE A 135 2.21 11.45 -13.87
CA ILE A 135 3.19 12.31 -13.19
C ILE A 135 4.42 11.45 -12.87
N SER A 136 5.44 11.55 -13.71
CA SER A 136 6.70 10.81 -13.53
C SER A 136 7.71 11.66 -12.77
N ASN A 137 7.62 11.66 -11.42
CA ASN A 137 8.66 12.28 -10.59
C ASN A 137 9.73 11.28 -10.09
N VAL A 138 9.62 9.99 -10.41
CA VAL A 138 10.64 9.00 -10.04
C VAL A 138 10.77 7.95 -11.13
N ILE A 139 11.91 7.98 -11.83
CA ILE A 139 12.68 6.85 -12.36
C ILE A 139 11.79 5.60 -12.53
N SER A 140 11.25 5.45 -13.73
CA SER A 140 10.47 4.30 -14.16
C SER A 140 11.07 3.00 -13.61
N LEU A 141 10.24 2.07 -13.15
CA LEU A 141 10.63 0.73 -12.71
C LEU A 141 11.74 0.10 -13.56
N GLN A 142 11.72 0.38 -14.87
CA GLN A 142 12.77 0.06 -15.83
C GLN A 142 14.16 0.56 -15.40
N GLN A 143 14.33 1.84 -15.04
CA GLN A 143 15.62 2.41 -14.65
C GLN A 143 16.14 1.88 -13.29
N ARG A 144 15.27 1.57 -12.32
CA ARG A 144 15.71 0.90 -11.08
C ARG A 144 16.12 -0.56 -11.32
N ILE A 145 15.36 -1.29 -12.16
CA ILE A 145 15.69 -2.68 -12.53
C ILE A 145 16.98 -2.75 -13.37
N SER A 146 17.21 -1.78 -14.26
CA SER A 146 18.44 -1.65 -15.04
C SER A 146 19.66 -1.33 -14.16
N LYS A 147 19.52 -0.48 -13.14
CA LYS A 147 20.63 -0.19 -12.20
C LYS A 147 21.04 -1.43 -11.38
N THR A 148 20.10 -2.27 -10.97
CA THR A 148 20.43 -3.51 -10.24
C THR A 148 21.09 -4.56 -11.15
N LYS A 149 20.74 -4.60 -12.45
CA LYS A 149 21.40 -5.49 -13.43
C LYS A 149 22.79 -5.02 -13.86
N ASN A 150 23.06 -3.71 -13.88
CA ASN A 150 24.36 -3.19 -14.32
C ASN A 150 25.45 -3.20 -13.24
N ASN A 151 25.10 -3.43 -11.96
CA ASN A 151 26.06 -3.57 -10.86
C ASN A 151 26.55 -5.02 -10.62
N THR A 152 26.28 -5.93 -11.56
CA THR A 152 26.72 -7.34 -11.51
C THR A 152 27.57 -7.77 -12.72
N ASN A 153 28.27 -6.82 -13.35
CA ASN A 153 29.36 -7.10 -14.30
C ASN A 153 30.67 -6.51 -13.80
#